data_AF-A0A4Q7BM64-F1
#
_entry.id   AF-A0A4Q7BM64-F1
#
_cell.length_a   1.000
_cell.length_b   1.000
_cell.length_c   1.000
_cell.angle_alpha   90.00
_cell.angle_beta   90.00
_cell.angle_gamma   90.00
#
_symmetry.space_group_name_H-M   'P 1'
#
loop_
_entity.id
_entity.type
_entity.pdbx_description
1 polymer ?
#
loop_
_entity_poly.entity_id
_entity_poly.type
_entity_poly.pdbx_seq_one_letter_code
_entity_poly.pdbx_strand_id
1 'polypeptide(L)'
;MSKVELQLYWRHFAIEEAVFAVTKAVMSGYNTKDKLLSVLPQFSLHRIALAIDLLITADMLENNLGELTIHTDMNIIFELLNNKFELPLSIDEIQTPGIRRLLLNKLGCKNPAGVEMLLNTKFVEA
;
A
#
# COMPACT_ATOMS: atom_id res chain seq x y z
N MET A 1 -29.22 9.62 -8.44
CA MET A 1 -28.19 9.40 -7.40
C MET A 1 -26.86 9.73 -8.04
N SER A 2 -26.10 10.65 -7.49
CA SER A 2 -24.72 10.86 -7.93
C SER A 2 -23.91 9.61 -7.59
N LYS A 3 -23.08 9.17 -8.53
CA LYS A 3 -22.12 8.10 -8.32
C LYS A 3 -20.74 8.66 -8.61
N VAL A 4 -19.75 8.09 -7.93
CA VAL A 4 -18.36 8.48 -8.05
C VAL A 4 -17.51 7.21 -8.12
N GLU A 5 -16.60 7.18 -9.09
CA GLU A 5 -15.61 6.12 -9.23
C GLU A 5 -14.39 6.48 -8.37
N LEU A 6 -14.06 5.62 -7.41
CA LEU A 6 -12.82 5.66 -6.64
C LEU A 6 -11.79 4.73 -7.30
N GLN A 7 -10.61 5.30 -7.57
CA GLN A 7 -9.42 4.56 -7.97
C GLN A 7 -8.25 4.89 -7.04
N LEU A 8 -7.47 3.88 -6.66
CA LEU A 8 -6.25 4.04 -5.86
C LEU A 8 -5.00 3.84 -6.72
N TYR A 9 -3.93 4.54 -6.38
CA TYR A 9 -2.64 4.44 -7.06
C TYR A 9 -1.48 4.70 -6.10
N TRP A 10 -0.28 4.21 -6.42
CA TRP A 10 0.90 4.44 -5.62
C TRP A 10 1.24 5.93 -5.54
N ARG A 11 1.54 6.42 -4.34
CA ARG A 11 2.04 7.79 -4.17
C ARG A 11 3.46 7.94 -4.72
N HIS A 12 4.28 6.89 -4.62
CA HIS A 12 5.68 6.88 -5.01
C HIS A 12 5.95 5.91 -6.17
N PHE A 13 5.56 6.31 -7.39
CA PHE A 13 5.67 5.48 -8.60
C PHE A 13 7.09 4.96 -8.92
N ALA A 14 8.15 5.65 -8.47
CA ALA A 14 9.53 5.29 -8.84
C ALA A 14 10.05 3.98 -8.17
N ILE A 15 9.38 3.53 -7.12
CA ILE A 15 9.80 2.36 -6.32
C ILE A 15 8.67 1.35 -6.10
N GLU A 16 7.54 1.48 -6.81
CA GLU A 16 6.37 0.64 -6.58
C GLU A 16 6.64 -0.85 -6.84
N GLU A 17 7.41 -1.19 -7.87
CA GLU A 17 7.74 -2.58 -8.17
C GLU A 17 8.66 -3.17 -7.11
N ALA A 18 9.56 -2.35 -6.54
CA ALA A 18 10.42 -2.76 -5.45
C ALA A 18 9.61 -2.97 -4.16
N VAL A 19 8.66 -2.08 -3.84
CA VAL A 19 7.73 -2.23 -2.71
C VAL A 19 6.92 -3.51 -2.84
N PHE A 20 6.32 -3.75 -4.02
CA PHE A 20 5.57 -4.97 -4.30
C PHE A 20 6.44 -6.22 -4.12
N ALA A 21 7.62 -6.24 -4.75
CA ALA A 21 8.52 -7.40 -4.72
C ALA A 21 9.06 -7.70 -3.32
N VAL A 22 9.50 -6.69 -2.57
CA VAL A 22 9.94 -6.84 -1.17
C VAL A 22 8.80 -7.39 -0.33
N THR A 23 7.60 -6.83 -0.45
CA THR A 23 6.43 -7.29 0.30
C THR A 23 6.14 -8.77 0.03
N LYS A 24 6.07 -9.17 -1.24
CA LYS A 24 5.79 -10.57 -1.61
C LYS A 24 6.92 -11.51 -1.19
N ALA A 25 8.18 -11.09 -1.29
CA ALA A 25 9.32 -11.88 -0.86
C ALA A 25 9.30 -12.14 0.66
N VAL A 26 9.10 -11.09 1.47
CA VAL A 26 9.01 -11.22 2.94
C VAL A 26 7.83 -12.11 3.33
N MET A 27 6.66 -11.92 2.73
CA MET A 27 5.48 -12.77 2.94
C MET A 27 5.71 -14.25 2.57
N SER A 28 6.64 -14.52 1.65
CA SER A 28 7.02 -15.86 1.23
C SER A 28 8.13 -16.48 2.09
N GLY A 29 8.55 -15.80 3.17
CA GLY A 29 9.58 -16.28 4.11
C GLY A 29 11.01 -15.84 3.78
N TYR A 30 11.20 -15.02 2.75
CA TYR A 30 12.48 -14.35 2.45
C TYR A 30 12.59 -13.07 3.27
N ASN A 31 12.61 -13.23 4.59
CA ASN A 31 12.41 -12.16 5.55
C ASN A 31 13.70 -11.62 6.18
N THR A 32 14.88 -11.99 5.69
CA THR A 32 16.16 -11.45 6.15
C THR A 32 16.88 -10.75 5.01
N LYS A 33 17.83 -9.87 5.32
CA LYS A 33 18.64 -9.15 4.32
C LYS A 33 19.23 -10.10 3.26
N ASP A 34 19.89 -11.16 3.69
CA ASP A 34 20.58 -12.09 2.78
C ASP A 34 19.58 -12.87 1.90
N LYS A 35 18.43 -13.27 2.47
CA LYS A 35 17.36 -13.92 1.72
C LYS A 35 16.71 -12.99 0.70
N LEU A 36 16.49 -11.73 1.05
CA LEU A 36 15.94 -10.74 0.12
C LEU A 36 16.90 -10.49 -1.04
N LEU A 37 18.18 -10.29 -0.75
CA LEU A 37 19.19 -10.04 -1.78
C LEU A 37 19.36 -11.24 -2.73
N SER A 38 19.17 -12.46 -2.24
CA SER A 38 19.28 -13.66 -3.09
C SER A 38 18.07 -13.87 -4.02
N VAL A 39 16.86 -13.46 -3.61
CA VAL A 39 15.63 -13.66 -4.41
C VAL A 39 15.19 -12.45 -5.22
N LEU A 40 15.78 -11.27 -4.97
CA LEU A 40 15.51 -10.03 -5.68
C LEU A 40 16.75 -9.48 -6.43
N PRO A 41 17.47 -10.30 -7.22
CA PRO A 41 18.73 -9.87 -7.86
C PRO A 41 18.55 -8.75 -8.89
N GLN A 42 17.32 -8.53 -9.37
CA GLN A 42 16.98 -7.46 -10.32
C GLN A 42 16.98 -6.06 -9.69
N PHE A 43 16.91 -5.96 -8.35
CA PHE A 43 16.93 -4.68 -7.65
C PHE A 43 18.28 -4.44 -6.99
N SER A 44 18.76 -3.20 -7.04
CA SER A 44 19.94 -2.82 -6.27
C SER A 44 19.65 -2.85 -4.77
N LEU A 45 20.69 -3.06 -3.95
CA LEU A 45 20.60 -2.96 -2.49
C LEU A 45 19.93 -1.65 -2.06
N HIS A 46 20.26 -0.54 -2.72
CA HIS A 46 19.67 0.76 -2.45
C HIS A 46 18.16 0.80 -2.73
N ARG A 47 17.68 0.22 -3.85
CA ARG A 47 16.24 0.17 -4.15
C ARG A 47 15.48 -0.70 -3.15
N ILE A 48 16.05 -1.83 -2.73
CA ILE A 48 15.47 -2.68 -1.69
C ILE A 48 15.39 -1.92 -0.37
N ALA A 49 16.45 -1.21 0.02
CA ALA A 49 16.48 -0.39 1.23
C ALA A 49 15.40 0.71 1.21
N LEU A 50 15.25 1.44 0.10
CA LEU A 50 14.21 2.47 -0.05
C LEU A 50 12.79 1.89 0.10
N ALA A 51 12.54 0.71 -0.48
CA ALA A 51 11.25 0.03 -0.35
C ALA A 51 10.96 -0.38 1.11
N ILE A 52 11.97 -0.92 1.80
CA ILE A 52 11.87 -1.27 3.23
C ILE A 52 11.63 -0.01 4.07
N ASP A 53 12.39 1.05 3.86
CA ASP A 53 12.26 2.31 4.60
C ASP A 53 10.87 2.92 4.42
N LEU A 54 10.32 2.91 3.19
CA LEU A 54 8.96 3.37 2.92
C LEU A 54 7.92 2.52 3.67
N LEU A 55 8.06 1.19 3.65
CA LEU A 55 7.13 0.29 4.32
C LEU A 55 7.21 0.43 5.85
N ILE A 56 8.39 0.61 6.43
CA ILE A 56 8.57 0.87 7.87
C ILE A 56 7.93 2.21 8.24
N THR A 57 8.19 3.25 7.44
CA THR A 57 7.66 4.59 7.74
C THR A 57 6.13 4.62 7.63
N ALA A 58 5.55 3.83 6.73
CA ALA A 58 4.11 3.64 6.60
C ALA A 58 3.52 2.67 7.64
N ASP A 59 4.33 2.12 8.56
CA ASP A 59 3.87 1.13 9.54
C ASP A 59 3.23 -0.10 8.87
N MET A 60 3.83 -0.53 7.76
CA MET A 60 3.42 -1.67 6.93
C MET A 60 4.47 -2.80 6.92
N LEU A 61 5.63 -2.57 7.53
CA LEU A 61 6.69 -3.55 7.73
C LEU A 61 7.34 -3.31 9.08
N GLU A 62 7.52 -4.38 9.85
CA GLU A 62 8.26 -4.38 11.11
C GLU A 62 9.58 -5.11 10.96
N ASN A 63 10.60 -4.71 11.72
CA ASN A 63 11.88 -5.39 11.81
C ASN A 63 12.10 -5.87 13.25
N ASN A 64 12.04 -7.18 13.44
CA ASN A 64 12.24 -7.85 14.72
C ASN A 64 13.59 -8.55 14.70
N LEU A 65 14.63 -7.89 15.23
CA LEU A 65 16.00 -8.43 15.34
C LEU A 65 16.58 -8.96 14.02
N GLY A 66 16.25 -8.33 12.89
CA GLY A 66 16.73 -8.71 11.56
C GLY A 66 15.77 -9.60 10.76
N GLU A 67 14.65 -10.02 11.36
CA GLU A 67 13.55 -10.66 10.65
C GLU A 67 12.43 -9.64 10.35
N LEU A 68 12.12 -9.50 9.07
CA LEU A 68 11.09 -8.60 8.58
C LEU A 68 9.70 -9.26 8.62
N THR A 69 8.69 -8.52 9.02
CA THR A 69 7.29 -8.97 9.01
C THR A 69 6.41 -7.94 8.32
N ILE A 70 5.60 -8.38 7.37
CA ILE A 70 4.68 -7.51 6.62
C ILE A 70 3.35 -7.41 7.35
N HIS A 71 2.82 -6.19 7.46
CA HIS A 71 1.49 -5.95 7.98
C HIS A 71 0.41 -6.50 7.03
N THR A 72 -0.65 -7.11 7.58
CA THR A 72 -1.66 -7.83 6.79
C THR A 72 -2.39 -6.97 5.76
N ASP A 73 -2.48 -5.67 6.02
CA ASP A 73 -3.13 -4.71 5.12
C ASP A 73 -2.45 -4.59 3.75
N MET A 74 -1.18 -5.01 3.62
CA MET A 74 -0.52 -5.00 2.31
C MET A 74 -1.23 -5.88 1.27
N ASN A 75 -1.89 -6.97 1.69
CA ASN A 75 -2.74 -7.76 0.79
C ASN A 75 -3.95 -6.96 0.31
N ILE A 76 -4.60 -6.23 1.22
CA ILE A 76 -5.74 -5.37 0.89
C ILE A 76 -5.28 -4.27 -0.07
N ILE A 77 -4.14 -3.63 0.21
CA ILE A 77 -3.55 -2.60 -0.66
C ILE A 77 -3.38 -3.09 -2.10
N PHE A 78 -2.84 -4.30 -2.28
CA PHE A 78 -2.65 -4.84 -3.64
C PHE A 78 -3.98 -5.10 -4.36
N GLU A 79 -5.01 -5.56 -3.65
CA GLU A 79 -6.35 -5.69 -4.22
C GLU A 79 -6.95 -4.32 -4.55
N LEU A 80 -6.82 -3.33 -3.67
CA LEU A 80 -7.34 -1.97 -3.89
C LEU A 80 -6.70 -1.29 -5.11
N LEU A 81 -5.42 -1.52 -5.38
CA LEU A 81 -4.70 -0.96 -6.52
C LEU A 81 -5.16 -1.51 -7.87
N ASN A 82 -5.69 -2.74 -7.90
CA ASN A 82 -6.12 -3.41 -9.13
C ASN A 82 -7.60 -3.15 -9.48
N ASN A 83 -8.34 -2.47 -8.59
CA ASN A 83 -9.78 -2.33 -8.69
C ASN A 83 -10.22 -0.87 -8.78
N LYS A 84 -11.41 -0.69 -9.35
CA LYS A 84 -12.18 0.55 -9.34
C LYS A 84 -13.46 0.32 -8.58
N PHE A 85 -13.88 1.31 -7.79
CA PHE A 85 -15.05 1.17 -6.92
C PHE A 85 -16.07 2.24 -7.25
N GLU A 86 -17.28 1.84 -7.66
CA GLU A 86 -18.41 2.74 -7.70
C GLU A 86 -18.95 2.95 -6.28
N LEU A 87 -18.90 4.19 -5.80
CA LEU A 87 -19.44 4.56 -4.50
C LEU A 87 -20.78 5.30 -4.70
N PRO A 88 -21.80 5.00 -3.88
CA PRO A 88 -23.07 5.73 -3.89
C PRO A 88 -22.93 7.05 -3.11
N LEU A 89 -21.96 7.87 -3.49
CA LEU A 89 -21.62 9.15 -2.87
C LEU A 89 -21.56 10.24 -3.94
N SER A 90 -21.85 11.47 -3.56
CA SER A 90 -21.57 12.67 -4.34
C SER A 90 -20.12 13.12 -4.19
N ILE A 91 -19.65 13.96 -5.12
CA ILE A 91 -18.31 14.54 -5.04
C ILE A 91 -18.14 15.42 -3.79
N ASP A 92 -19.19 16.16 -3.40
CA ASP A 92 -19.19 17.01 -2.21
C ASP A 92 -19.03 16.19 -0.92
N GLU A 93 -19.69 15.04 -0.84
CA GLU A 93 -19.55 14.11 0.29
C GLU A 93 -18.12 13.58 0.37
N ILE A 94 -17.47 13.23 -0.75
CA ILE A 94 -16.08 12.76 -0.74
C ILE A 94 -15.11 13.81 -0.18
N GLN A 95 -15.32 15.09 -0.48
CA GLN A 95 -14.44 16.16 -0.03
C GLN A 95 -14.55 16.42 1.48
N THR A 96 -15.51 15.80 2.16
CA THR A 96 -15.66 15.93 3.61
C THR A 96 -14.41 15.38 4.33
N PRO A 97 -13.79 16.15 5.24
CA PRO A 97 -12.62 15.70 5.97
C PRO A 97 -12.85 14.37 6.67
N GLY A 98 -11.91 13.43 6.50
CA GLY A 98 -11.95 12.11 7.14
C GLY A 98 -12.74 11.04 6.38
N ILE A 99 -13.49 11.37 5.31
CA ILE A 99 -14.18 10.37 4.50
C ILE A 99 -13.21 9.36 3.90
N ARG A 100 -12.04 9.81 3.44
CA ARG A 100 -11.00 8.90 2.93
C ARG A 100 -10.61 7.83 3.95
N ARG A 101 -10.30 8.23 5.18
CA ARG A 101 -9.94 7.31 6.26
C ARG A 101 -11.09 6.39 6.65
N LEU A 102 -12.31 6.92 6.66
CA LEU A 102 -13.53 6.13 6.88
C LEU A 102 -13.70 5.06 5.79
N LEU A 103 -13.52 5.41 4.51
CA LEU A 103 -13.61 4.48 3.39
C LEU A 103 -12.57 3.37 3.51
N LEU A 104 -11.31 3.70 3.80
CA LEU A 104 -10.25 2.71 3.99
C LEU A 104 -10.56 1.74 5.14
N ASN A 105 -11.08 2.25 6.25
CA ASN A 105 -11.55 1.39 7.36
C ASN A 105 -12.70 0.47 6.92
N LYS A 106 -13.65 0.99 6.13
CA LYS A 106 -14.78 0.21 5.61
C LYS A 106 -14.36 -0.82 4.55
N LEU A 107 -13.26 -0.59 3.85
CA LEU A 107 -12.62 -1.53 2.93
C LEU A 107 -11.76 -2.59 3.65
N GLY A 108 -11.69 -2.55 4.98
CA GLY A 108 -11.05 -3.56 5.81
C GLY A 108 -9.61 -3.27 6.23
N CYS A 109 -9.07 -2.09 5.88
CA CYS A 109 -7.73 -1.69 6.34
C CYS A 109 -7.75 -1.44 7.85
N LYS A 110 -6.83 -2.07 8.58
CA LYS A 110 -6.62 -1.87 10.03
C LYS A 110 -5.68 -0.70 10.33
N ASN A 111 -4.75 -0.43 9.43
CA ASN A 111 -3.85 0.72 9.45
C ASN A 111 -4.14 1.65 8.25
N PRO A 112 -5.26 2.40 8.29
CA PRO A 112 -5.61 3.32 7.20
C PRO A 112 -4.58 4.45 7.03
N ALA A 113 -3.87 4.84 8.09
CA ALA A 113 -2.87 5.90 8.02
C ALA A 113 -1.66 5.48 7.17
N GLY A 114 -1.20 4.24 7.34
CA GLY A 114 -0.15 3.67 6.49
C GLY A 114 -0.59 3.53 5.03
N VAL A 115 -1.84 3.14 4.79
CA VAL A 115 -2.41 3.09 3.43
C VAL A 115 -2.43 4.48 2.80
N GLU A 116 -2.80 5.53 3.55
CA GLU A 116 -2.79 6.92 3.10
C GLU A 116 -1.38 7.44 2.80
N MET A 117 -0.35 6.88 3.43
CA MET A 117 1.04 7.20 3.17
C MET A 117 1.53 6.55 1.87
N LEU A 118 1.14 5.30 1.61
CA LEU A 118 1.56 4.55 0.42
C LEU A 118 0.78 4.92 -0.83
N LEU A 119 -0.51 5.24 -0.69
CA LEU A 119 -1.43 5.41 -1.81
C LEU A 119 -1.95 6.84 -1.91
N ASN A 120 -2.39 7.20 -3.11
CA ASN A 120 -3.28 8.32 -3.38
C ASN A 120 -4.62 7.81 -3.93
N THR A 121 -5.64 8.65 -3.83
CA THR A 121 -6.99 8.36 -4.28
C THR A 121 -7.39 9.35 -5.37
N LYS A 122 -7.96 8.85 -6.46
CA LYS A 122 -8.61 9.65 -7.50
C LYS A 122 -10.11 9.38 -7.45
N PHE A 123 -10.89 10.44 -7.52
CA PHE A 123 -12.35 10.37 -7.61
C PHE A 123 -12.78 10.99 -8.94
N VAL A 124 -13.69 10.32 -9.65
CA VAL A 124 -14.25 10.79 -10.92
C VAL A 124 -15.76 10.66 -10.83
N GLU A 125 -16.51 11.70 -11.26
CA GLU A 125 -17.97 11.58 -11.39
C GLU A 125 -18.31 10.49 -12.42
N ALA A 126 -19.21 9.58 -12.05
CA ALA A 126 -19.62 8.43 -12.85
C ALA A 126 -20.98 8.66 -13.52
#